data_AF-A0A9Q3HKQ1-F1
#
_entry.id   AF-A0A9Q3HKQ1-F1
#
_cell.length_a   1.000
_cell.length_b   1.000
_cell.length_c   1.000
_cell.angle_alpha   90.00
_cell.angle_beta   90.00
_cell.angle_gamma   90.00
#
_symmetry.space_group_name_H-M   'P 1'
#
loop_
_entity.id
_entity.type
_entity.pdbx_description
1 polymer ?
#
loop_
_entity_poly.entity_id
_entity_poly.type
_entity_poly.pdbx_seq_one_letter_code
_entity_poly.pdbx_strand_id
1 'polypeptide(L)' 'MSKKNRAKGKKFGMMIQIQEPKFPWEIVHMDWVTALPPAGDRSYNTCLVLLDRYRKTPMFFPCHNDDTAMDTAIMI' A
#
# COMPACT_ATOMS: atom_id res chain seq x y z
N MET A 1 32.73 35.06 15.91
CA MET A 1 31.25 34.95 15.80
C MET A 1 30.96 34.32 14.44
N SER A 2 30.15 33.28 14.22
CA SER A 2 29.22 32.53 15.06
C SER A 2 29.26 31.04 14.68
N LYS A 3 29.11 30.21 15.70
CA LYS A 3 29.06 28.75 15.67
C LYS A 3 27.69 28.27 15.15
N LYS A 4 27.73 27.16 14.40
CA LYS A 4 26.70 26.10 14.35
C LYS A 4 25.34 26.45 13.70
N ASN A 5 25.14 25.95 12.48
CA ASN A 5 23.88 25.30 12.08
C ASN A 5 24.17 23.82 11.77
N ARG A 6 24.65 23.09 12.79
CA ARG A 6 24.67 21.62 12.78
C ARG A 6 23.20 21.19 12.74
N ALA A 7 22.81 20.50 11.68
CA ALA A 7 21.47 19.97 11.46
C ALA A 7 20.86 19.48 12.79
N LYS A 8 19.83 20.18 13.28
CA LYS A 8 18.94 19.62 14.30
C LYS A 8 18.13 18.55 13.57
N GLY A 9 18.70 17.33 13.49
CA GLY A 9 17.98 16.15 13.05
C GLY A 9 16.69 16.09 13.85
N LYS A 10 15.55 16.26 13.17
CA LYS A 10 14.23 16.01 13.75
C LYS A 10 14.31 14.62 14.39
N LYS A 11 14.08 14.52 15.70
CA LYS A 11 13.88 13.21 16.32
C LYS A 11 12.66 12.61 15.64
N PHE A 12 12.84 11.53 14.88
CA PHE A 12 11.72 10.74 14.38
C PHE A 12 10.87 10.34 15.59
N GLY A 13 9.55 10.44 15.48
CA GLY A 13 8.64 10.04 16.56
C GLY A 13 8.87 8.59 16.97
N MET A 14 8.43 8.21 18.17
CA MET A 14 8.48 6.82 18.60
C MET A 14 7.62 5.96 17.66
N MET A 15 8.13 4.80 17.24
CA MET A 15 7.34 3.85 16.47
C MET A 15 6.17 3.36 17.32
N ILE A 16 4.95 3.57 16.83
CA ILE A 16 3.73 3.06 17.46
C ILE A 16 3.56 1.61 17.02
N GLN A 17 3.42 0.71 17.99
CA GLN A 17 3.08 -0.66 17.69
C GLN A 17 1.61 -0.74 17.26
N ILE A 18 1.36 -1.30 16.07
CA ILE A 18 0.02 -1.44 15.53
C ILE A 18 -0.61 -2.71 16.10
N GLN A 19 -1.87 -2.64 16.51
CA GLN A 19 -2.61 -3.78 17.07
C GLN A 19 -2.63 -4.96 16.08
N GLU A 20 -2.35 -6.17 16.56
CA GLU A 20 -2.43 -7.39 15.75
C GLU A 20 -3.89 -7.85 15.63
N PRO A 21 -4.34 -8.27 14.44
CA PRO A 21 -5.67 -8.81 14.25
C PRO A 21 -5.79 -10.18 14.96
N LYS A 22 -6.99 -10.48 15.46
CA LYS A 22 -7.34 -11.73 16.13
C LYS A 22 -8.00 -12.72 15.17
N PHE A 23 -8.64 -12.21 14.11
CA PHE A 23 -9.34 -13.03 13.12
C PHE A 23 -8.98 -12.62 11.68
N PRO A 24 -9.11 -13.53 10.71
CA PRO A 24 -8.97 -13.19 9.29
C PRO A 24 -9.88 -12.02 8.91
N TRP A 25 -9.37 -11.13 8.06
CA TRP A 25 -10.08 -9.97 7.50
C TRP A 25 -10.45 -8.84 8.48
N GLU A 26 -9.97 -8.90 9.73
CA GLU A 26 -10.20 -7.84 10.71
C GLU A 26 -9.43 -6.55 10.36
N ILE A 27 -8.21 -6.70 9.84
CA ILE A 27 -7.38 -5.58 9.38
C ILE A 27 -6.88 -5.90 7.98
N VAL A 28 -7.31 -5.10 7.02
CA VAL A 28 -6.90 -5.20 5.62
C VAL A 28 -6.06 -3.98 5.25
N HIS A 29 -4.92 -4.23 4.61
CA HIS A 29 -4.14 -3.20 3.95
C HIS A 29 -4.37 -3.29 2.46
N MET A 30 -4.63 -2.15 1.83
CA MET A 30 -4.81 -2.03 0.39
C MET A 30 -3.88 -0.95 -0.14
N ASP A 31 -3.22 -1.22 -1.25
CA ASP A 31 -2.39 -0.25 -1.96
C ASP A 31 -2.27 -0.60 -3.45
N TRP A 32 -1.92 0.37 -4.28
CA TRP A 32 -1.74 0.20 -5.71
C TRP A 32 -0.26 0.27 -6.09
N VAL A 33 0.21 -0.76 -6.78
CA VAL A 33 1.48 -0.73 -7.48
C VAL A 33 1.23 -0.27 -8.90
N THR A 34 1.54 0.99 -9.16
CA THR A 34 1.28 1.70 -10.42
C THR A 34 2.51 1.70 -11.34
N ALA A 35 2.32 2.20 -12.57
CA ALA A 35 3.37 2.40 -13.57
C ALA A 35 4.17 1.12 -13.92
N LEU A 36 3.50 -0.04 -13.89
CA LEU A 36 4.07 -1.29 -14.37
C LEU A 36 4.06 -1.31 -15.91
N PRO A 37 5.03 -1.99 -16.54
CA PRO A 37 4.94 -2.28 -17.97
C PRO A 37 3.64 -3.01 -18.29
N PRO A 38 2.91 -2.64 -19.37
CA PRO A 38 1.70 -3.33 -19.77
C PRO A 38 1.92 -4.83 -19.96
N ALA A 39 1.08 -5.66 -19.36
CA ALA A 39 1.21 -7.12 -19.40
C ALA A 39 -0.12 -7.86 -19.57
N GLY A 40 -0.04 -9.07 -20.14
CA GLY A 40 -1.17 -9.97 -20.39
C GLY A 40 -2.09 -9.51 -21.53
N ASP A 41 -3.15 -10.29 -21.78
CA ASP A 41 -4.06 -10.06 -22.92
C ASP A 41 -4.84 -8.74 -22.86
N ARG A 42 -4.95 -8.16 -21.65
CA ARG A 42 -5.66 -6.89 -21.39
C ARG A 42 -4.72 -5.72 -21.10
N SER A 43 -3.42 -5.89 -21.28
CA SER A 43 -2.41 -4.83 -21.13
C SER A 43 -2.50 -4.09 -19.79
N TYR A 44 -2.69 -4.83 -18.70
CA TYR A 44 -2.76 -4.25 -17.35
C TYR A 44 -1.43 -3.57 -17.00
N ASN A 45 -1.51 -2.41 -16.36
CA ASN A 45 -0.35 -1.57 -16.04
C ASN A 45 -0.26 -1.22 -14.54
N THR A 46 -1.20 -1.73 -13.74
CA THR A 46 -1.31 -1.50 -12.31
C THR A 46 -1.74 -2.79 -11.62
N CYS A 47 -1.40 -2.92 -10.35
CA CYS A 47 -1.86 -4.01 -9.51
C CYS A 47 -2.37 -3.47 -8.19
N LEU A 48 -3.63 -3.76 -7.86
CA LEU A 48 -4.15 -3.60 -6.50
C LEU A 48 -3.62 -4.76 -5.65
N VAL A 49 -2.98 -4.43 -4.53
CA VAL A 49 -2.47 -5.38 -3.55
C VAL A 49 -3.37 -5.31 -2.32
N LEU A 50 -4.04 -6.41 -2.02
CA LEU A 50 -4.89 -6.54 -0.83
C LEU A 50 -4.26 -7.54 0.13
N LEU A 51 -3.95 -7.10 1.34
CA LEU A 51 -3.30 -7.91 2.37
C LEU A 51 -4.19 -8.02 3.60
N ASP A 52 -4.65 -9.24 3.89
CA ASP A 52 -5.15 -9.56 5.22
C ASP A 52 -3.97 -9.70 6.19
N ARG A 53 -3.90 -8.80 7.17
CA ARG A 53 -2.75 -8.76 8.09
C ARG A 53 -2.71 -9.96 9.03
N TYR A 54 -3.83 -10.66 9.24
CA TYR A 54 -3.85 -11.91 10.00
C TYR A 54 -3.14 -13.03 9.23
N ARG A 55 -3.57 -13.25 7.98
CA ARG A 55 -3.02 -14.31 7.08
C ARG A 55 -1.64 -14.01 6.53
N LYS A 56 -1.21 -12.73 6.54
CA LYS A 56 0.08 -12.26 6.00
C LYS A 56 0.32 -12.67 4.54
N THR A 57 -0.75 -12.93 3.80
CA THR A 57 -0.71 -13.40 2.42
C THR A 57 -1.44 -12.39 1.55
N PRO A 58 -0.75 -11.72 0.61
CA PRO A 58 -1.39 -10.75 -0.26
C PRO A 58 -2.16 -11.43 -1.39
N MET A 59 -3.25 -10.79 -1.81
CA MET A 59 -3.95 -11.04 -3.06
C MET A 59 -3.62 -9.92 -4.03
N PHE A 60 -3.43 -10.28 -5.30
CA PHE A 60 -3.05 -9.36 -6.37
C PHE A 60 -4.16 -9.32 -7.41
N PHE A 61 -4.68 -8.11 -7.67
CA PHE A 61 -5.70 -7.87 -8.66
C PHE A 61 -5.11 -6.99 -9.78
N PRO A 62 -4.97 -7.51 -11.01
CA PRO A 62 -4.46 -6.72 -12.13
C PRO A 62 -5.52 -5.70 -12.55
N CYS A 63 -5.09 -4.45 -12.73
CA CYS A 63 -5.96 -3.31 -12.98
C CYS A 63 -5.28 -2.25 -13.85
N HIS A 64 -5.97 -1.16 -14.13
CA HIS A 64 -5.46 -0.03 -14.90
C HIS A 64 -5.30 1.22 -14.02
N ASN A 65 -4.32 2.06 -14.34
CA ASN A 65 -4.03 3.29 -13.58
C ASN A 65 -5.21 4.28 -13.53
N ASP A 66 -6.11 4.19 -14.50
CA ASP A 66 -7.30 5.03 -14.66
C ASP A 66 -8.58 4.38 -14.14
N ASP A 67 -8.51 3.18 -13.53
CA ASP A 67 -9.66 2.54 -12.88
C ASP A 67 -10.21 3.45 -11.77
N THR A 68 -11.53 3.64 -11.79
CA THR A 68 -12.21 4.49 -10.81
C THR A 68 -12.43 3.74 -9.49
N ALA A 69 -12.86 4.48 -8.47
CA ALA A 69 -13.30 3.87 -7.22
C ALA A 69 -14.46 2.88 -7.42
N MET A 70 -15.32 3.12 -8.43
CA MET A 70 -16.42 2.22 -8.75
C MET A 70 -15.92 0.93 -9.42
N ASP A 71 -14.97 1.03 -10.34
CA ASP A 71 -14.36 -0.14 -10.99
C ASP A 71 -13.64 -1.01 -9.96
N THR A 72 -12.90 -0.37 -9.03
CA THR A 72 -12.26 -1.06 -7.90
C THR A 72 -13.30 -1.76 -7.01
N ALA A 73 -14.41 -1.10 -6.68
CA ALA A 73 -15.44 -1.67 -5.82
C ALA A 73 -16.19 -2.86 -6.45
N ILE A 74 -16.26 -2.92 -7.79
CA ILE A 74 -16.84 -4.07 -8.51
C ILE A 74 -15.86 -5.24 -8.59
N MET A 75 -14.56 -4.96 -8.53
CA MET A 75 -13.49 -5.93 -8.68
C MET A 75 -13.28 -6.82 -7.45
N ILE A 76 -13.51 -6.29 -6.24
CA ILE A 76 -13.25 -6.94 -4.94
C ILE A 76 -14.53 -7.41 -4.25
#